data_AF-A0A1D2WWZ2-F1
#
_entry.id   AF-A0A1D2WWZ2-F1
#
_cell.length_a   1.000
_cell.length_b   1.000
_cell.length_c   1.000
_cell.angle_alpha   90.00
_cell.angle_beta   90.00
_cell.angle_gamma   90.00
#
_symmetry.space_group_name_H-M   'P 1'
#
loop_
_entity.id
_entity.type
_entity.pdbx_description
1 polymer ?
#
loop_
_entity_poly.entity_id
_entity_poly.type
_entity_poly.pdbx_seq_one_letter_code
_entity_poly.pdbx_strand_id
1 'polypeptide(L)'
;MKYCPKCGSEIKNNMKFCQKCGAKLPADHINLNNEYCKHCGSAIPKGATRCPKCDRYLDEAANDSHSVATVIGYIFSFLVPLAAVVAGIYLLTQKNENVHKHGACIIIIAVGVMCITYLYYIKFL
;
A
#
# COMPACT_ATOMS: atom_id res chain seq x y z
N MET A 1 23.66 -9.75 -24.46
CA MET A 1 25.08 -9.84 -24.05
C MET A 1 25.20 -9.20 -22.66
N LYS A 2 25.87 -9.84 -21.70
CA LYS A 2 26.09 -9.28 -20.36
C LYS A 2 27.53 -8.75 -20.28
N TYR A 3 27.76 -7.65 -19.56
CA TYR A 3 29.10 -7.07 -19.38
C TYR A 3 29.49 -7.09 -17.90
N CYS A 4 30.79 -7.22 -17.63
CA CYS A 4 31.31 -7.21 -16.27
C CYS A 4 31.14 -5.83 -15.64
N PRO A 5 30.47 -5.71 -14.48
CA PRO A 5 30.32 -4.42 -13.81
C PRO A 5 31.66 -3.85 -13.30
N LYS A 6 32.69 -4.70 -13.13
CA LYS A 6 34.00 -4.28 -12.62
C LYS A 6 34.97 -3.83 -13.72
N CYS A 7 34.96 -4.49 -14.88
CA CYS A 7 35.97 -4.23 -15.93
C CYS A 7 35.40 -4.05 -17.34
N GLY A 8 34.07 -4.09 -17.51
CA GLY A 8 33.42 -3.88 -18.81
C GLY A 8 33.62 -5.00 -19.82
N SER A 9 34.30 -6.10 -19.48
CA SER A 9 34.49 -7.22 -20.41
C SER A 9 33.17 -7.95 -20.67
N GLU A 10 33.00 -8.48 -21.88
CA GLU A 10 31.85 -9.31 -22.21
C GLU A 10 31.81 -10.62 -21.40
N ILE A 11 30.62 -11.01 -20.98
CA ILE A 11 30.33 -12.18 -20.15
C ILE A 11 29.26 -13.03 -20.82
N LYS A 12 29.56 -14.32 -20.95
CA LYS A 12 28.61 -15.38 -21.33
C LYS A 12 27.60 -15.63 -20.20
N ASN A 13 26.34 -15.88 -20.55
CA ASN A 13 25.27 -16.14 -19.59
C ASN A 13 25.61 -17.31 -18.65
N ASN A 14 25.18 -17.23 -17.38
CA ASN A 14 25.37 -18.24 -16.31
C ASN A 14 26.80 -18.40 -15.74
N MET A 15 27.72 -17.46 -15.96
CA MET A 15 29.04 -17.51 -15.31
C MET A 15 29.00 -16.98 -13.87
N LYS A 16 29.66 -17.70 -12.95
CA LYS A 16 29.80 -17.31 -11.52
C LYS A 16 30.92 -16.30 -11.27
N PHE A 17 31.89 -16.19 -12.17
CA PHE A 17 33.04 -15.29 -12.07
C PHE A 17 33.42 -14.74 -13.45
N CYS A 18 33.95 -13.52 -13.49
CA CYS A 18 34.48 -12.90 -14.70
C CYS A 18 35.82 -13.54 -15.08
N GLN A 19 35.93 -14.03 -16.31
CA GLN A 19 37.14 -14.69 -16.81
C GLN A 19 38.32 -13.72 -17.02
N LYS A 20 38.06 -12.40 -17.14
CA LYS A 20 39.13 -11.41 -17.34
C LYS A 20 39.67 -10.81 -16.05
N CYS A 21 38.82 -10.54 -15.05
CA CYS A 21 39.23 -9.83 -13.83
C CYS A 21 39.01 -10.62 -12.53
N GLY A 22 38.48 -11.84 -12.61
CA GLY A 22 38.22 -12.70 -11.46
C GLY A 22 37.05 -12.27 -10.56
N ALA A 23 36.33 -11.19 -10.90
CA ALA A 23 35.22 -10.71 -10.09
C ALA A 23 34.07 -11.71 -10.03
N LYS A 24 33.54 -11.97 -8.83
CA LYS A 24 32.36 -12.83 -8.64
C LYS A 24 31.12 -12.15 -9.24
N LEU A 25 30.39 -12.88 -10.07
CA LEU A 25 29.19 -12.41 -10.75
C LEU A 25 27.97 -12.83 -9.93
N PRO A 26 26.95 -11.95 -9.78
CA PRO A 26 25.74 -12.29 -9.06
C PRO A 26 25.01 -13.40 -9.82
N ALA A 27 24.73 -14.51 -9.13
CA ALA A 27 24.00 -15.64 -9.70
C ALA A 27 22.54 -15.24 -9.93
N ASP A 28 22.01 -15.53 -11.12
CA ASP A 28 20.63 -15.24 -11.57
C ASP A 28 19.57 -16.02 -10.74
N HIS A 29 19.40 -15.68 -9.46
CA HIS A 29 18.26 -16.13 -8.66
C HIS A 29 17.64 -14.94 -7.90
N ILE A 30 16.52 -14.47 -8.46
CA ILE A 30 15.42 -13.75 -7.81
C ILE A 30 15.70 -12.32 -7.29
N ASN A 31 14.81 -11.44 -7.74
CA ASN A 31 14.62 -10.04 -7.36
C ASN A 31 14.59 -9.83 -5.84
N LEU A 32 15.59 -9.14 -5.28
CA LEU A 32 15.48 -7.99 -4.38
C LEU A 32 16.88 -7.70 -3.85
N ASN A 33 17.50 -6.64 -4.35
CA ASN A 33 18.40 -5.77 -3.60
C ASN A 33 18.76 -4.66 -4.57
N ASN A 34 18.22 -3.46 -4.33
CA ASN A 34 18.68 -2.25 -4.99
C ASN A 34 20.16 -2.05 -4.60
N GLU A 35 21.09 -2.79 -5.21
CA GLU A 35 22.54 -2.62 -5.02
C GLU A 35 22.98 -1.20 -5.40
N TYR A 36 22.14 -0.48 -6.14
CA TYR A 36 22.31 0.90 -6.52
C TYR A 36 21.03 1.71 -6.27
N CYS A 37 21.18 2.93 -5.77
CA CYS A 37 20.08 3.84 -5.54
C CYS A 37 19.43 4.25 -6.87
N LYS A 38 18.10 4.10 -7.01
CA LYS A 38 17.36 4.54 -8.21
C LYS A 38 17.40 6.05 -8.47
N HIS A 39 17.64 6.85 -7.43
CA HIS A 39 17.63 8.32 -7.52
C HIS A 39 18.98 8.94 -7.84
N CYS A 40 20.08 8.32 -7.40
CA CYS A 40 21.42 8.91 -7.54
C CYS A 40 22.49 7.92 -8.03
N GLY A 41 22.13 6.65 -8.23
CA GLY A 41 23.02 5.60 -8.75
C GLY A 41 24.11 5.12 -7.80
N SER A 42 24.16 5.58 -6.54
CA SER A 42 25.21 5.14 -5.60
C SER A 42 24.98 3.72 -5.13
N ALA A 43 26.07 2.99 -4.88
CA ALA A 43 26.02 1.68 -4.27
C ALA A 43 25.34 1.72 -2.89
N ILE A 44 24.49 0.73 -2.62
CA ILE A 44 23.70 0.62 -1.41
C ILE A 44 24.16 -0.61 -0.62
N PRO A 45 24.50 -0.45 0.68
CA PRO A 45 24.83 -1.58 1.52
C PRO A 45 23.59 -2.45 1.79
N LYS A 46 23.81 -3.77 1.93
CA LYS A 46 22.71 -4.73 2.18
C LYS A 46 21.92 -4.33 3.42
N GLY A 47 20.60 -4.24 3.29
CA GLY A 47 19.70 -3.90 4.39
C GLY A 47 19.60 -2.40 4.71
N ALA A 48 20.16 -1.51 3.87
CA ALA A 48 19.95 -0.07 4.06
C ALA A 48 18.55 0.36 3.63
N THR A 49 17.83 1.01 4.55
CA THR A 49 16.50 1.60 4.32
C THR A 49 16.58 2.95 3.60
N ARG A 50 17.72 3.65 3.73
CA ARG A 50 18.02 4.95 3.11
C ARG A 50 19.36 4.96 2.40
N CYS A 51 19.43 5.73 1.33
CA CYS A 51 20.66 5.93 0.57
C CYS A 51 21.63 6.84 1.32
N PRO A 52 22.86 6.41 1.65
CA PRO A 52 23.82 7.23 2.40
C PRO A 52 24.32 8.46 1.63
N LYS A 53 24.19 8.48 0.29
CA LYS A 53 24.64 9.60 -0.55
C LYS A 53 23.60 10.70 -0.77
N CYS A 54 22.32 10.34 -0.92
CA CYS A 54 21.26 11.30 -1.27
C CYS A 54 20.12 11.34 -0.24
N ASP A 55 20.23 10.57 0.85
CA ASP A 55 19.28 10.45 1.97
C ASP A 55 17.83 10.07 1.60
N ARG A 56 17.62 9.56 0.37
CA ARG A 56 16.31 9.06 -0.07
C ARG A 56 16.09 7.63 0.37
N TYR A 57 14.83 7.29 0.67
CA TYR A 57 14.41 5.93 1.00
C TYR A 57 14.58 5.00 -0.20
N LEU A 58 14.97 3.75 0.08
CA LEU A 58 15.30 2.73 -0.93
C LEU A 58 14.18 1.70 -1.12
N ASP A 59 13.29 1.61 -0.14
CA ASP A 59 12.17 0.69 -0.09
C ASP A 59 10.90 1.46 -0.48
N GLU A 60 10.50 1.34 -1.74
CA GLU A 60 9.16 1.73 -2.20
C GLU A 60 8.13 0.65 -1.85
N ALA A 61 8.60 -0.59 -1.61
CA ALA A 61 7.77 -1.77 -1.33
C ALA A 61 7.36 -1.93 0.15
N ALA A 62 7.90 -1.12 1.06
CA ALA A 62 7.42 -1.08 2.46
C ALA A 62 6.20 -0.16 2.64
N ASN A 63 5.68 0.44 1.55
CA ASN A 63 4.56 1.39 1.56
C ASN A 63 3.40 0.97 0.66
N ASP A 64 3.05 -0.32 0.61
CA ASP A 64 1.72 -0.76 0.13
C ASP A 64 0.68 -0.79 1.27
N SER A 65 0.99 -0.12 2.38
CA SER A 65 0.05 0.17 3.48
C SER A 65 -1.13 1.04 3.02
N HIS A 66 -1.00 1.74 1.89
CA HIS A 66 -2.06 2.58 1.33
C HIS A 66 -3.21 1.75 0.76
N SER A 67 -2.93 0.64 0.07
CA SER A 67 -3.97 -0.21 -0.53
C SER A 67 -4.85 -0.86 0.54
N VAL A 68 -4.24 -1.32 1.64
CA VAL A 68 -4.98 -1.96 2.75
C VAL A 68 -5.81 -0.95 3.54
N ALA A 69 -5.25 0.22 3.86
CA ALA A 69 -5.97 1.26 4.58
C ALA A 69 -7.21 1.76 3.82
N THR A 70 -7.09 1.92 2.50
CA THR A 70 -8.22 2.30 1.63
C THR A 70 -9.30 1.22 1.61
N VAL A 71 -8.93 -0.06 1.44
CA VAL A 71 -9.89 -1.17 1.45
C VAL A 71 -10.60 -1.28 2.80
N ILE A 72 -9.86 -1.20 3.90
CA ILE A 72 -10.41 -1.19 5.26
C ILE A 72 -11.37 0.00 5.46
N GLY A 73 -10.99 1.18 4.98
CA GLY A 73 -11.81 2.38 5.03
C GLY A 73 -13.16 2.20 4.34
N TYR A 74 -13.19 1.62 3.14
CA TYR A 74 -14.44 1.32 2.44
C TYR A 74 -15.30 0.29 3.18
N ILE A 75 -14.70 -0.78 3.70
CA ILE A 75 -15.41 -1.82 4.46
C ILE A 75 -16.12 -1.19 5.67
N PHE A 76 -15.41 -0.40 6.47
CA PHE A 76 -16.01 0.28 7.63
C PHE A 76 -17.05 1.34 7.21
N SER A 77 -16.85 2.00 6.08
CA SER A 77 -17.81 2.99 5.56
C SER A 77 -19.18 2.39 5.21
N PHE A 78 -19.27 1.09 4.93
CA PHE A 78 -20.56 0.42 4.71
C PHE A 78 -21.08 -0.31 5.97
N LEU A 79 -20.19 -0.91 6.75
CA LEU A 79 -20.55 -1.63 7.98
C LEU A 79 -21.15 -0.71 9.05
N VAL A 80 -20.57 0.47 9.24
CA VAL A 80 -21.01 1.41 10.29
C VAL A 80 -22.43 1.94 10.03
N PRO A 81 -22.78 2.41 8.81
CA PRO A 81 -24.15 2.81 8.52
C PRO A 81 -25.16 1.67 8.60
N LEU A 82 -24.81 0.46 8.14
CA LEU A 82 -25.67 -0.72 8.26
C LEU A 82 -26.01 -1.02 9.73
N ALA A 83 -24.99 -1.04 10.59
CA ALA A 83 -25.19 -1.24 12.03
C ALA A 83 -26.04 -0.12 12.65
N ALA A 84 -25.81 1.14 12.26
CA ALA A 84 -26.58 2.29 12.73
C ALA A 84 -28.06 2.22 12.31
N VAL A 85 -28.36 1.78 11.09
CA VAL A 85 -29.74 1.59 10.63
C VAL A 85 -30.43 0.48 11.43
N VAL A 86 -29.78 -0.66 11.65
CA VAL A 86 -30.34 -1.75 12.47
C VAL A 86 -30.62 -1.29 13.90
N ALA A 87 -29.66 -0.61 14.53
CA ALA A 87 -29.83 -0.05 15.86
C ALA A 87 -30.95 1.00 15.90
N GLY A 88 -31.03 1.86 14.89
CA GLY A 88 -32.09 2.85 14.75
C GLY A 88 -33.47 2.21 14.65
N ILE A 89 -33.63 1.16 13.82
CA ILE A 89 -34.88 0.40 13.69
C ILE A 89 -35.26 -0.24 15.02
N TYR A 90 -34.30 -0.84 15.73
CA TYR A 90 -34.53 -1.38 17.07
C TYR A 90 -35.06 -0.31 18.02
N LEU A 91 -34.46 0.89 18.04
CA LEU A 91 -34.90 2.00 18.88
C LEU A 91 -36.28 2.54 18.47
N LEU A 92 -36.65 2.48 17.19
CA LEU A 92 -38.00 2.82 16.73
C LEU A 92 -39.08 1.87 17.29
N THR A 93 -38.72 0.61 17.59
CA THR A 93 -39.67 -0.34 18.19
C THR A 93 -39.92 -0.09 19.68
N GLN A 94 -39.13 0.77 20.32
CA GLN A 94 -39.28 1.05 21.75
C GLN A 94 -40.46 2.01 22.02
N LYS A 95 -41.29 1.69 23.02
CA LYS A 95 -42.50 2.47 23.41
C LYS A 95 -42.19 3.83 24.04
N ASN A 96 -40.93 4.09 24.39
CA ASN A 96 -40.49 5.34 24.98
C ASN A 96 -40.38 6.42 23.89
N GLU A 97 -41.24 7.44 23.95
CA GLU A 97 -41.31 8.51 22.93
C GLU A 97 -39.96 9.21 22.70
N ASN A 98 -39.20 9.45 23.77
CA ASN A 98 -37.88 10.07 23.67
C ASN A 98 -36.89 9.19 22.88
N VAL A 99 -36.92 7.87 23.12
CA VAL A 99 -36.00 6.94 22.45
C VAL A 99 -36.38 6.73 20.99
N HIS A 100 -37.69 6.76 20.69
CA HIS A 100 -38.19 6.70 19.32
C HIS A 100 -37.69 7.89 18.48
N LYS A 101 -37.74 9.11 19.03
CA LYS A 101 -37.19 10.32 18.35
C LYS A 101 -35.69 10.18 18.08
N HIS A 102 -34.93 9.64 19.02
CA HIS A 102 -33.51 9.34 18.80
C HIS A 102 -33.28 8.27 17.73
N GLY A 103 -34.09 7.21 17.70
CA GLY A 103 -34.05 6.18 16.65
C GLY A 103 -34.27 6.75 15.26
N ALA A 104 -35.26 7.63 15.10
CA ALA A 104 -35.53 8.33 13.84
C ALA A 104 -34.34 9.22 13.41
N CYS A 105 -33.78 10.01 14.34
CA CYS A 105 -32.61 10.83 14.06
C CYS A 105 -31.39 9.99 13.61
N ILE A 106 -31.12 8.87 14.28
CA ILE A 106 -30.01 7.97 13.93
C ILE A 106 -30.17 7.44 12.50
N ILE A 107 -31.37 7.03 12.11
CA ILE A 107 -31.64 6.54 10.75
C ILE A 107 -31.44 7.64 9.72
N ILE A 108 -31.96 8.85 9.96
CA ILE A 108 -31.82 9.98 9.04
C ILE A 108 -30.35 10.32 8.82
N ILE A 109 -29.55 10.37 9.89
CA ILE A 109 -28.11 10.63 9.82
C ILE A 109 -27.40 9.52 9.05
N ALA A 110 -27.69 8.25 9.36
CA ALA A 110 -27.06 7.10 8.70
C ALA A 110 -27.34 7.09 7.18
N VAL A 111 -28.59 7.33 6.78
CA VAL A 111 -28.99 7.42 5.36
C VAL A 111 -28.32 8.61 4.68
N GLY A 112 -28.28 9.78 5.34
CA GLY A 112 -27.62 10.97 4.81
C GLY A 112 -26.13 10.74 4.53
N VAL A 113 -25.41 10.13 5.48
CA VAL A 113 -23.99 9.78 5.31
C VAL A 113 -23.80 8.78 4.18
N MET A 114 -24.64 7.74 4.09
CA MET A 114 -24.58 6.78 2.97
C MET A 114 -24.77 7.44 1.61
N CYS A 115 -25.75 8.34 1.48
CA CYS A 115 -25.97 9.08 0.25
C CYS A 115 -24.78 9.96 -0.12
N ILE A 116 -24.20 10.69 0.84
CA ILE A 116 -23.03 11.53 0.60
C ILE A 116 -21.85 10.67 0.13
N THR A 117 -21.53 9.57 0.83
CA THR A 117 -20.44 8.67 0.43
C THR A 117 -20.67 8.08 -0.96
N TYR A 118 -21.90 7.68 -1.28
CA TYR A 118 -22.25 7.18 -2.61
C TYR A 118 -22.06 8.22 -3.71
N LEU A 119 -22.42 9.49 -3.46
CA LEU A 119 -22.18 10.59 -4.41
C LEU A 119 -20.69 10.83 -4.64
N TYR A 120 -19.86 10.77 -3.59
CA TYR A 120 -18.41 10.84 -3.73
C TYR A 120 -17.85 9.65 -4.53
N TYR A 121 -18.39 8.45 -4.31
CA TYR A 121 -17.99 7.25 -5.05
C TYR A 121 -18.30 7.37 -6.55
N ILE A 122 -19.50 7.81 -6.93
CA ILE A 122 -19.86 8.06 -8.34
C ILE A 122 -18.94 9.10 -8.97
N LYS A 123 -18.57 10.15 -8.22
CA LYS A 123 -17.70 11.22 -8.73
C LYS A 123 -16.24 10.79 -8.89
N PHE A 124 -15.83 9.73 -8.21
CA PHE A 124 -14.48 9.17 -8.26
C PHE A 124 -14.30 8.11 -9.34
N LEU A 125 -15.39 7.47 -9.79
CA LEU A 125 -15.42 6.47 -10.87
C LEU A 125 -15.38 7.15 -12.26
#